data_AF-A0A2E6IUD5-F1
#
_entry.id   AF-A0A2E6IUD5-F1
#
_cell.length_a   1.000
_cell.length_b   1.000
_cell.length_c   1.000
_cell.angle_alpha   90.00
_cell.angle_beta   90.00
_cell.angle_gamma   90.00
#
_symmetry.space_group_name_H-M   'P 1'
#
loop_
_entity.id
_entity.type
_entity.pdbx_description
1 polymer ?
#
loop_
_entity_poly.entity_id
_entity_poly.type
_entity_poly.pdbx_seq_one_letter_code
_entity_poly.pdbx_strand_id
1 'polypeptide(L)'
;MEIHEELVEIFRNDEDPIEPAGARDINLVHSACMRPTTGIGDQDKYVSEYDKAAALFHSLTQNHAFHNGNKRTALVTLLATLYRNGRILVYGISDDEIYELTVATANGRFLNQEKRLAADEAVQLISNWLRANTVARNIAPSDMRVSDFLHRCELIGCSIREYSGGQLISYAQSSIRIGGDTRQLSGKAAKRYLGILGLTYDQTGQTFAEFQNVDDPEERQEIYKFMGVLRRLAKI
;
A
#
# COMPACT_ATOMS: atom_id res chain seq x y z
N MET A 1 -3.07 4.16 10.73
CA MET A 1 -3.22 3.89 12.18
C MET A 1 -3.64 2.45 12.41
N GLU A 2 -4.70 1.99 11.73
CA GLU A 2 -5.22 0.61 11.82
C GLU A 2 -4.16 -0.50 11.81
N ILE A 3 -3.22 -0.50 10.85
CA ILE A 3 -2.12 -1.50 10.80
C ILE A 3 -1.33 -1.55 12.12
N HIS A 4 -1.03 -0.39 12.72
CA HIS A 4 -0.28 -0.34 13.96
C HIS A 4 -1.10 -0.89 15.14
N GLU A 5 -2.38 -0.54 15.22
CA GLU A 5 -3.30 -1.03 16.26
C GLU A 5 -3.50 -2.54 16.14
N GLU A 6 -3.65 -3.08 14.94
CA GLU A 6 -3.77 -4.52 14.71
C GLU A 6 -2.49 -5.25 15.13
N LEU A 7 -1.31 -4.68 14.89
CA LEU A 7 -0.06 -5.24 15.38
C LEU A 7 0.03 -5.23 16.92
N VAL A 8 -0.43 -4.16 17.57
CA VAL A 8 -0.48 -4.11 19.05
C VAL A 8 -1.31 -5.28 19.59
N GLU A 9 -2.46 -5.57 18.97
CA GLU A 9 -3.31 -6.69 19.35
C GLU A 9 -2.65 -8.05 19.06
N ILE A 10 -2.06 -8.23 17.88
CA ILE A 10 -1.38 -9.47 17.47
C ILE A 10 -0.24 -9.82 18.43
N PHE A 11 0.55 -8.81 18.85
CA PHE A 11 1.75 -9.00 19.68
C PHE A 11 1.48 -8.89 21.19
N ARG A 12 0.22 -8.66 21.61
CA ARG A 12 -0.13 -8.41 23.02
C ARG A 12 0.41 -9.47 23.99
N ASN A 13 0.40 -10.74 23.59
CA ASN A 13 0.82 -11.88 24.42
C ASN A 13 2.17 -12.48 23.99
N ASP A 14 2.88 -11.84 23.05
CA ASP A 14 4.23 -12.25 22.65
C ASP A 14 5.25 -11.82 23.73
N GLU A 15 6.46 -12.40 23.70
CA GLU A 15 7.56 -12.07 24.61
C GLU A 15 7.93 -10.57 24.59
N ASP A 16 7.73 -9.91 23.43
CA ASP A 16 8.06 -8.50 23.19
C ASP A 16 6.87 -7.76 22.54
N PRO A 17 5.89 -7.33 23.36
CA PRO A 17 4.70 -6.63 22.87
C PRO A 17 5.05 -5.24 22.31
N ILE A 18 4.11 -4.61 21.59
CA ILE A 18 4.28 -3.22 21.15
C ILE A 18 3.84 -2.29 22.29
N GLU A 19 4.76 -2.01 23.20
CA GLU A 19 4.53 -1.10 24.34
C GLU A 19 5.70 -0.10 24.49
N PRO A 20 5.45 1.21 24.66
CA PRO A 20 4.14 1.85 24.60
C PRO A 20 3.56 1.81 23.18
N ALA A 21 2.25 1.58 23.09
CA ALA A 21 1.52 1.58 21.83
C ALA A 21 1.18 3.01 21.38
N GLY A 22 0.85 3.16 20.09
CA GLY A 22 0.30 4.38 19.53
C GLY A 22 1.33 5.31 18.89
N ALA A 23 0.80 6.32 18.20
CA ALA A 23 1.59 7.36 17.58
C ALA A 23 2.30 8.19 18.65
N ARG A 24 3.63 8.33 18.50
CA ARG A 24 4.42 9.28 19.28
C ARG A 24 4.10 10.72 18.87
N ASP A 25 3.93 10.92 17.56
CA ASP A 25 3.50 12.18 16.97
C ASP A 25 2.68 11.86 15.71
N ILE A 26 1.41 12.21 15.75
CA ILE A 26 0.49 11.97 14.63
C ILE A 26 0.92 12.73 13.36
N ASN A 27 1.61 13.87 13.50
CA ASN A 27 2.13 14.62 12.37
C ASN A 27 3.29 13.89 11.69
N LEU A 28 4.10 13.14 12.45
CA LEU A 28 5.15 12.29 11.89
C LEU A 28 4.56 11.09 11.14
N VAL A 29 3.46 10.52 11.64
CA VAL A 29 2.71 9.46 10.93
C VAL A 29 2.17 10.02 9.63
N HIS A 30 1.48 11.16 9.67
CA HIS A 30 0.92 11.81 8.50
C HIS A 30 2.02 12.18 7.49
N SER A 31 3.12 12.78 7.94
CA SER A 31 4.28 13.09 7.10
C SER A 31 4.86 11.85 6.42
N ALA A 32 4.97 10.73 7.14
CA ALA A 32 5.45 9.48 6.55
C ALA A 32 4.49 8.93 5.48
N CYS A 33 3.20 8.95 5.75
CA CYS A 33 2.16 8.50 4.83
C CYS A 33 1.99 9.39 3.59
N MET A 34 2.28 10.69 3.70
CA MET A 34 2.21 11.63 2.58
C MET A 34 3.46 11.65 1.70
N ARG A 35 4.58 11.06 2.16
CA ARG A 35 5.82 11.04 1.37
C ARG A 35 5.64 10.47 -0.05
N PRO A 36 4.89 9.37 -0.28
CA PRO A 36 4.68 8.81 -1.62
C PRO A 36 4.01 9.76 -2.61
N THR A 37 3.27 10.77 -2.14
CA THR A 37 2.57 11.75 -2.99
C THR A 37 3.37 13.05 -3.16
N THR A 38 4.66 13.04 -2.81
CA THR A 38 5.53 14.23 -2.99
C THR A 38 5.75 14.48 -4.48
N GLY A 39 5.64 15.74 -4.91
CA GLY A 39 5.85 16.16 -6.30
C GLY A 39 6.05 17.67 -6.43
N ILE A 40 6.34 18.14 -7.65
CA ILE A 40 6.43 19.56 -8.00
C ILE A 40 5.52 19.81 -9.21
N GLY A 41 4.55 20.71 -9.05
CA GLY A 41 3.51 20.92 -10.07
C GLY A 41 2.75 19.62 -10.34
N ASP A 42 2.64 19.24 -11.60
CA ASP A 42 1.98 17.99 -12.03
C ASP A 42 2.96 16.80 -12.15
N GLN A 43 4.18 16.92 -11.61
CA GLN A 43 5.19 15.86 -11.67
C GLN A 43 5.39 15.19 -10.30
N ASP A 44 4.97 13.92 -10.22
CA ASP A 44 5.26 13.04 -9.08
C ASP A 44 6.76 12.79 -8.95
N LYS A 45 7.29 12.92 -7.73
CA LYS A 45 8.67 12.53 -7.42
C LYS A 45 8.84 11.01 -7.48
N TYR A 46 7.85 10.29 -6.96
CA TYR A 46 7.85 8.82 -6.91
C TYR A 46 6.87 8.33 -7.97
N VAL A 47 7.39 7.95 -9.14
CA VAL A 47 6.55 7.68 -10.32
C VAL A 47 5.91 6.30 -10.26
N SER A 48 6.70 5.24 -10.04
CA SER A 48 6.19 3.86 -10.07
C SER A 48 5.62 3.38 -8.73
N GLU A 49 4.84 2.30 -8.74
CA GLU A 49 4.26 1.71 -7.52
C GLU A 49 5.35 1.30 -6.52
N TYR A 50 6.50 0.87 -7.04
CA TYR A 50 7.67 0.51 -6.24
C TYR A 50 8.36 1.72 -5.61
N ASP A 51 8.41 2.86 -6.30
CA ASP A 51 8.98 4.08 -5.74
C ASP A 51 8.11 4.59 -4.59
N LYS A 52 6.78 4.56 -4.77
CA LYS A 52 5.80 4.96 -3.75
C LYS A 52 5.86 4.02 -2.53
N ALA A 53 5.89 2.70 -2.75
CA ALA A 53 6.03 1.71 -1.69
C ALA A 53 7.35 1.83 -0.93
N ALA A 54 8.47 2.02 -1.64
CA ALA A 54 9.79 2.24 -1.05
C ALA A 54 9.86 3.53 -0.24
N ALA A 55 9.29 4.62 -0.76
CA ALA A 55 9.21 5.90 -0.06
C ALA A 55 8.43 5.79 1.25
N LEU A 56 7.26 5.13 1.21
CA LEU A 56 6.42 4.87 2.38
C LEU A 56 7.15 4.03 3.42
N PHE A 57 7.71 2.89 3.00
CA PHE A 57 8.46 1.98 3.87
C PHE A 57 9.62 2.68 4.56
N HIS A 58 10.47 3.39 3.79
CA HIS A 58 11.58 4.14 4.34
C HIS A 58 11.10 5.22 5.31
N SER A 59 10.06 5.97 4.96
CA SER A 59 9.58 7.07 5.82
C SER A 59 9.02 6.56 7.13
N LEU A 60 8.22 5.49 7.12
CA LEU A 60 7.68 4.88 8.34
C LEU A 60 8.80 4.28 9.20
N THR A 61 9.84 3.73 8.56
CA THR A 61 10.98 3.14 9.26
C THR A 61 11.86 4.20 9.93
N GLN A 62 12.12 5.34 9.27
CA GLN A 62 13.06 6.38 9.73
C GLN A 62 12.43 7.53 10.52
N ASN A 63 11.13 7.82 10.34
CA ASN A 63 10.50 8.96 11.02
C ASN A 63 10.24 8.73 12.51
N HIS A 64 10.35 7.48 13.00
CA HIS A 64 10.04 7.12 14.39
C HIS A 64 8.69 7.67 14.87
N ALA A 65 7.67 7.51 14.03
CA ALA A 65 6.35 8.12 14.22
C ALA A 65 5.52 7.47 15.35
N PHE A 66 5.86 6.24 15.73
CA PHE A 66 5.22 5.49 16.83
C PHE A 66 6.15 5.38 18.04
N HIS A 67 5.56 5.20 19.23
CA HIS A 67 6.32 4.99 20.46
C HIS A 67 7.16 3.71 20.41
N ASN A 68 6.56 2.62 19.97
CA ASN A 68 7.22 1.35 19.68
C ASN A 68 6.66 0.77 18.36
N GLY A 69 7.21 -0.32 17.86
CA GLY A 69 6.66 -1.04 16.71
C GLY A 69 6.95 -0.43 15.34
N ASN A 70 7.71 0.67 15.23
CA ASN A 70 7.99 1.36 13.95
C ASN A 70 8.44 0.42 12.82
N LYS A 71 9.42 -0.46 13.08
CA LYS A 71 9.91 -1.44 12.08
C LYS A 71 8.83 -2.44 11.65
N ARG A 72 8.07 -2.98 12.62
CA ARG A 72 6.96 -3.92 12.39
C ARG A 72 5.85 -3.25 11.56
N THR A 73 5.44 -2.05 11.95
CA THR A 73 4.42 -1.26 11.23
C THR A 73 4.89 -0.91 9.82
N ALA A 74 6.15 -0.50 9.64
CA ALA A 74 6.68 -0.19 8.32
C ALA A 74 6.69 -1.42 7.40
N LEU A 75 7.18 -2.57 7.90
CA LEU A 75 7.21 -3.81 7.11
C LEU A 75 5.80 -4.27 6.73
N VAL A 76 4.86 -4.32 7.67
CA VAL A 76 3.48 -4.71 7.34
C VAL A 76 2.83 -3.73 6.38
N THR A 77 3.09 -2.42 6.53
CA THR A 77 2.60 -1.42 5.59
C THR A 77 3.17 -1.63 4.18
N LEU A 78 4.45 -1.99 4.06
CA LEU A 78 5.07 -2.34 2.78
C LEU A 78 4.39 -3.56 2.15
N LEU A 79 4.24 -4.65 2.91
CA LEU A 79 3.60 -5.89 2.44
C LEU A 79 2.16 -5.64 2.00
N ALA A 80 1.37 -4.92 2.80
CA ALA A 80 -0.01 -4.53 2.46
C ALA A 80 -0.06 -3.65 1.20
N THR A 81 0.84 -2.68 1.09
CA THR A 81 0.92 -1.80 -0.10
C THR A 81 1.22 -2.60 -1.36
N LEU A 82 2.18 -3.53 -1.32
CA LEU A 82 2.47 -4.43 -2.44
C LEU A 82 1.25 -5.31 -2.76
N TYR A 83 0.65 -5.90 -1.73
CA TYR A 83 -0.47 -6.81 -1.86
C TYR A 83 -1.66 -6.16 -2.54
N ARG A 84 -2.05 -4.97 -2.08
CA ARG A 84 -3.12 -4.17 -2.66
C ARG A 84 -2.78 -3.76 -4.09
N ASN A 85 -1.51 -3.48 -4.39
CA ASN A 85 -1.01 -3.27 -5.75
C ASN A 85 -0.95 -4.52 -6.64
N GLY A 86 -1.47 -5.66 -6.19
CA GLY A 86 -1.46 -6.89 -6.96
C GLY A 86 -0.05 -7.48 -7.07
N ARG A 87 0.82 -7.19 -6.10
CA ARG A 87 2.19 -7.71 -6.02
C ARG A 87 2.39 -8.48 -4.72
N ILE A 88 3.24 -9.49 -4.75
CA ILE A 88 3.77 -10.16 -3.56
C ILE A 88 5.27 -10.35 -3.72
N LEU A 89 5.97 -10.55 -2.62
CA LEU A 89 7.37 -10.95 -2.66
C LEU A 89 7.51 -12.31 -3.34
N VAL A 90 8.61 -12.53 -4.04
CA VAL A 90 8.90 -13.85 -4.64
C VAL A 90 9.02 -14.89 -3.53
N TYR A 91 8.50 -16.09 -3.75
CA TYR A 91 8.48 -17.17 -2.75
C TYR A 91 9.89 -17.59 -2.27
N GLY A 92 10.93 -17.25 -3.05
CA GLY A 92 12.33 -17.51 -2.71
C GLY A 92 12.96 -16.51 -1.73
N ILE A 93 12.29 -15.41 -1.37
CA ILE A 93 12.81 -14.47 -0.37
C ILE A 93 12.77 -15.12 1.00
N SER A 94 13.93 -15.17 1.65
CA SER A 94 14.07 -15.67 3.00
C SER A 94 13.63 -14.64 4.06
N ASP A 95 13.24 -15.15 5.23
CA ASP A 95 12.99 -14.32 6.42
C ASP A 95 14.20 -13.44 6.77
N ASP A 96 15.42 -13.94 6.56
CA ASP A 96 16.66 -13.20 6.79
C ASP A 96 16.80 -12.00 5.85
N GLU A 97 16.48 -12.15 4.57
CA GLU A 97 16.58 -11.05 3.60
C GLU A 97 15.62 -9.89 3.93
N ILE A 98 14.37 -10.19 4.28
CA ILE A 98 13.40 -9.15 4.67
C ILE A 98 13.74 -8.53 6.01
N TYR A 99 14.20 -9.35 6.96
CA TYR A 99 14.69 -8.88 8.24
C TYR A 99 15.86 -7.90 8.06
N GLU A 100 16.89 -8.29 7.31
CA GLU A 100 18.06 -7.46 7.05
C GLU A 100 17.73 -6.20 6.26
N LEU A 101 16.82 -6.27 5.27
CA LEU A 101 16.34 -5.07 4.57
C LEU A 101 15.72 -4.07 5.55
N THR A 102 14.89 -4.56 6.47
CA THR A 102 14.19 -3.73 7.45
C THR A 102 15.15 -3.13 8.47
N VAL A 103 16.08 -3.94 8.99
CA VAL A 103 17.09 -3.49 9.95
C VAL A 103 18.08 -2.52 9.31
N ALA A 104 18.57 -2.80 8.10
CA ALA A 104 19.43 -1.88 7.36
C ALA A 104 18.74 -0.54 7.13
N THR A 105 17.47 -0.55 6.69
CA THR A 105 16.67 0.67 6.49
C THR A 105 16.51 1.43 7.81
N ALA A 106 16.24 0.74 8.93
CA ALA A 106 16.15 1.35 10.27
C ALA A 106 17.46 2.01 10.73
N ASN A 107 18.59 1.48 10.27
CA ASN A 107 19.91 2.06 10.54
C ASN A 107 20.31 3.16 9.52
N GLY A 108 19.42 3.54 8.62
CA GLY A 108 19.66 4.53 7.56
C GLY A 108 20.62 4.02 6.48
N ARG A 109 20.63 2.71 6.24
CA ARG A 109 21.50 2.00 5.29
C ARG A 109 20.65 1.19 4.31
N PHE A 110 21.32 0.52 3.38
CA PHE A 110 20.74 -0.49 2.51
C PHE A 110 21.54 -1.79 2.63
N LEU A 111 20.98 -2.92 2.19
CA LEU A 111 21.58 -4.26 2.25
C LEU A 111 23.08 -4.24 1.87
N ASN A 112 23.91 -4.88 2.70
CA ASN A 112 25.35 -4.99 2.52
C ASN A 112 26.10 -3.64 2.41
N GLN A 113 25.51 -2.54 2.88
CA GLN A 113 26.16 -1.24 2.92
C GLN A 113 26.36 -0.77 4.36
N GLU A 114 27.61 -0.45 4.70
CA GLU A 114 27.97 0.09 6.02
C GLU A 114 27.70 1.60 6.14
N LYS A 115 27.73 2.31 5.01
CA LYS A 115 27.57 3.76 4.99
C LYS A 115 26.10 4.13 5.12
N ARG A 116 25.80 5.15 5.95
CA ARG A 116 24.47 5.77 5.96
C ARG A 116 24.20 6.47 4.63
N LEU A 117 22.99 6.30 4.12
CA LEU A 117 22.56 6.82 2.83
C LEU A 117 21.74 8.09 3.00
N ALA A 118 21.73 8.91 1.95
CA ALA A 118 20.72 9.94 1.82
C ALA A 118 19.34 9.30 1.62
N ALA A 119 18.29 9.96 2.09
CA ALA A 119 16.94 9.39 2.09
C ALA A 119 16.42 9.03 0.68
N ASP A 120 16.82 9.77 -0.35
CA ASP A 120 16.42 9.50 -1.74
C ASP A 120 17.22 8.36 -2.36
N GLU A 121 18.51 8.24 -2.02
CA GLU A 121 19.35 7.12 -2.45
C GLU A 121 18.84 5.79 -1.85
N ALA A 122 18.52 5.79 -0.56
CA ALA A 122 17.94 4.63 0.11
C ALA A 122 16.61 4.20 -0.53
N VAL A 123 15.71 5.16 -0.80
CA VAL A 123 14.43 4.86 -1.47
C VAL A 123 14.64 4.28 -2.87
N GLN A 124 15.59 4.80 -3.64
CA GLN A 124 15.87 4.27 -4.97
C GLN A 124 16.38 2.82 -4.92
N LEU A 125 17.27 2.50 -3.98
CA LEU A 125 17.78 1.14 -3.79
C LEU A 125 16.69 0.16 -3.33
N ILE A 126 15.84 0.59 -2.38
CA ILE A 126 14.68 -0.21 -1.93
C ILE A 126 13.72 -0.43 -3.10
N SER A 127 13.40 0.60 -3.88
CA SER A 127 12.52 0.49 -5.05
C SER A 127 13.06 -0.52 -6.08
N ASN A 128 14.36 -0.46 -6.38
CA ASN A 128 15.01 -1.41 -7.28
C ASN A 128 14.98 -2.83 -6.73
N TRP A 129 15.20 -2.99 -5.42
CA TRP A 129 15.09 -4.28 -4.75
C TRP A 129 13.67 -4.83 -4.83
N LEU A 130 12.64 -4.01 -4.60
CA LEU A 130 11.23 -4.43 -4.73
C LEU A 130 10.90 -4.86 -6.15
N ARG A 131 11.35 -4.12 -7.17
CA ARG A 131 11.17 -4.52 -8.59
C ARG A 131 11.77 -5.89 -8.89
N ALA A 132 12.94 -6.19 -8.34
CA ALA A 132 13.64 -7.46 -8.58
C ALA A 132 13.05 -8.64 -7.78
N ASN A 133 12.41 -8.36 -6.65
CA ASN A 133 12.02 -9.37 -5.66
C ASN A 133 10.51 -9.49 -5.46
N THR A 134 9.71 -8.96 -6.40
CA THR A 134 8.25 -9.10 -6.38
C THR A 134 7.73 -9.69 -7.69
N VAL A 135 6.59 -10.36 -7.60
CA VAL A 135 5.86 -10.91 -8.73
C VAL A 135 4.42 -10.41 -8.71
N ALA A 136 3.80 -10.39 -9.89
CA ALA A 136 2.36 -10.17 -9.97
C ALA A 136 1.62 -11.30 -9.25
N ARG A 137 0.66 -10.94 -8.40
CA ARG A 137 -0.35 -11.86 -7.90
C ARG A 137 -1.20 -12.30 -9.09
N ASN A 138 -1.52 -13.59 -9.16
CA ASN A 138 -2.44 -14.09 -10.17
C ASN A 138 -3.88 -13.79 -9.75
N ILE A 139 -4.26 -12.51 -9.77
CA ILE A 139 -5.61 -12.04 -9.42
C ILE A 139 -6.39 -11.96 -10.73
N ALA A 140 -7.28 -12.93 -10.95
CA ALA A 140 -8.29 -12.74 -11.99
C ALA A 140 -9.14 -11.53 -11.58
N PRO A 141 -9.40 -10.56 -12.48
CA PRO A 141 -10.31 -9.45 -12.20
C PRO A 141 -11.63 -10.02 -11.67
N SER A 142 -11.88 -9.84 -10.38
CA SER A 142 -13.08 -10.37 -9.73
C SER A 142 -14.26 -9.48 -10.02
N ASP A 143 -15.45 -10.08 -10.04
CA ASP A 143 -16.69 -9.35 -10.15
C ASP A 143 -16.91 -8.56 -8.85
N MET A 144 -17.47 -7.35 -8.96
CA MET A 144 -17.73 -6.49 -7.79
C MET A 144 -19.14 -5.91 -7.85
N ARG A 145 -19.70 -5.59 -6.68
CA ARG A 145 -21.02 -4.94 -6.64
C ARG A 145 -20.90 -3.53 -7.21
N VAL A 146 -21.95 -3.09 -7.91
CA VAL A 146 -22.02 -1.71 -8.41
C VAL A 146 -21.94 -0.72 -7.25
N SER A 147 -22.57 -1.01 -6.10
CA SER A 147 -22.45 -0.19 -4.88
C SER A 147 -21.00 0.07 -4.49
N ASP A 148 -20.17 -0.97 -4.50
CA ASP A 148 -18.78 -0.90 -4.04
C ASP A 148 -17.93 -0.13 -5.07
N PHE A 149 -18.21 -0.35 -6.36
CA PHE A 149 -17.56 0.39 -7.45
C PHE A 149 -17.83 1.89 -7.35
N LEU A 150 -19.09 2.28 -7.14
CA LEU A 150 -19.51 3.67 -7.00
C LEU A 150 -18.88 4.33 -5.79
N HIS A 151 -18.96 3.67 -4.63
CA HIS A 151 -18.38 4.18 -3.39
C HIS A 151 -16.87 4.44 -3.54
N ARG A 152 -16.14 3.51 -4.17
CA ARG A 152 -14.70 3.68 -4.42
C ARG A 152 -14.40 4.77 -5.45
N CYS A 153 -15.22 4.93 -6.47
CA CYS A 153 -15.13 6.06 -7.39
C CYS A 153 -15.33 7.41 -6.66
N GLU A 154 -16.29 7.51 -5.73
CA GLU A 154 -16.48 8.72 -4.92
C GLU A 154 -15.27 9.03 -4.03
N LEU A 155 -14.66 8.01 -3.41
CA LEU A 155 -13.44 8.19 -2.61
C LEU A 155 -12.27 8.75 -3.43
N ILE A 156 -12.20 8.41 -4.73
CA ILE A 156 -11.20 8.94 -5.67
C ILE A 156 -11.61 10.33 -6.21
N GLY A 157 -12.81 10.82 -5.88
CA GLY A 157 -13.31 12.14 -6.25
C GLY A 157 -14.22 12.17 -7.48
N CYS A 158 -14.77 11.03 -7.91
CA CYS A 158 -15.78 11.01 -8.98
C CYS A 158 -17.10 11.63 -8.51
N SER A 159 -17.79 12.30 -9.43
CA SER A 159 -19.17 12.76 -9.21
C SER A 159 -20.15 11.71 -9.72
N ILE A 160 -21.14 11.36 -8.91
CA ILE A 160 -22.20 10.42 -9.26
C ILE A 160 -23.55 11.16 -9.32
N ARG A 161 -24.30 10.97 -10.41
CA ARG A 161 -25.65 11.51 -10.59
C ARG A 161 -26.61 10.43 -11.07
N GLU A 162 -27.76 10.34 -10.42
CA GLU A 162 -28.84 9.45 -10.85
C GLU A 162 -29.65 10.05 -12.00
N TYR A 163 -30.16 9.21 -12.89
CA TYR A 163 -31.10 9.57 -13.95
C TYR A 163 -32.12 8.45 -14.18
N SER A 164 -33.14 8.72 -14.99
CA SER A 164 -34.14 7.73 -15.42
C SER A 164 -33.46 6.51 -16.07
N GLY A 165 -33.28 5.44 -15.31
CA GLY A 165 -32.70 4.18 -15.79
C GLY A 165 -31.23 3.94 -15.44
N GLY A 166 -30.60 4.75 -14.58
CA GLY A 166 -29.24 4.43 -14.11
C GLY A 166 -28.50 5.56 -13.42
N GLN A 167 -27.17 5.40 -13.37
CA GLN A 167 -26.23 6.31 -12.73
C GLN A 167 -25.17 6.75 -13.73
N LEU A 168 -24.89 8.05 -13.76
CA LEU A 168 -23.82 8.69 -14.51
C LEU A 168 -22.67 8.97 -13.55
N ILE A 169 -21.50 8.41 -13.85
CA ILE A 169 -20.27 8.63 -13.08
C ILE A 169 -19.35 9.48 -13.94
N SER A 170 -18.83 10.57 -13.38
CA SER A 170 -17.98 11.52 -14.08
C SER A 170 -16.70 11.80 -13.31
N TYR A 171 -15.59 11.89 -14.03
CA TYR A 171 -14.28 12.30 -13.51
C TYR A 171 -13.56 13.15 -14.55
N ALA A 172 -13.10 14.34 -14.16
CA ALA A 172 -12.58 15.35 -15.08
C ALA A 172 -13.53 15.58 -16.28
N GLN A 173 -13.06 15.32 -17.51
CA GLN A 173 -13.83 15.48 -18.75
C GLN A 173 -14.49 14.16 -19.24
N SER A 174 -14.32 13.07 -18.50
CA SER A 174 -14.80 11.73 -18.86
C SER A 174 -16.03 11.34 -18.07
N SER A 175 -16.88 10.50 -18.68
CA SER A 175 -18.02 9.92 -17.97
C SER A 175 -18.38 8.52 -18.48
N ILE A 176 -18.99 7.73 -17.60
CA ILE A 176 -19.56 6.41 -17.90
C ILE A 176 -20.99 6.34 -17.37
N ARG A 177 -21.79 5.44 -17.93
CA ARG A 177 -23.16 5.15 -17.46
C ARG A 177 -23.26 3.69 -17.02
N ILE A 178 -23.91 3.48 -15.88
CA ILE A 178 -24.29 2.16 -15.37
C ILE A 178 -25.82 2.12 -15.30
N GLY A 179 -26.43 1.10 -15.92
CA GLY A 179 -27.89 0.92 -15.89
C GLY A 179 -28.40 0.60 -14.48
N GLY A 180 -29.60 1.07 -14.14
CA GLY A 180 -30.18 0.93 -12.79
C GLY A 180 -30.45 -0.52 -12.36
N ASP A 181 -30.62 -1.42 -13.33
CA ASP A 181 -30.80 -2.86 -13.07
C ASP A 181 -29.47 -3.59 -12.86
N THR A 182 -28.33 -2.95 -13.15
CA THR A 182 -27.01 -3.55 -13.00
C THR A 182 -26.62 -3.56 -11.52
N ARG A 183 -26.57 -4.75 -10.92
CA ARG A 183 -26.15 -4.93 -9.50
C ARG A 183 -24.68 -5.32 -9.34
N GLN A 184 -24.09 -5.91 -10.36
CA GLN A 184 -22.69 -6.36 -10.37
C GLN A 184 -22.00 -5.97 -11.68
N LEU A 185 -20.71 -5.70 -11.57
CA LEU A 185 -19.82 -5.50 -12.71
C LEU A 185 -18.85 -6.66 -12.77
N SER A 186 -18.64 -7.19 -13.98
CA SER A 186 -17.51 -8.10 -14.16
C SER A 186 -16.19 -7.35 -13.99
N GLY A 187 -15.14 -8.05 -13.54
CA GLY A 187 -13.82 -7.41 -13.40
C GLY A 187 -13.32 -6.76 -14.70
N LYS A 188 -13.66 -7.34 -15.87
CA LYS A 188 -13.39 -6.75 -17.20
C LYS A 188 -14.18 -5.45 -17.43
N ALA A 189 -15.45 -5.41 -17.04
CA ALA A 189 -16.28 -4.22 -17.17
C ALA A 189 -15.80 -3.09 -16.24
N ALA A 190 -15.49 -3.41 -14.98
CA ALA A 190 -14.93 -2.46 -14.02
C ALA A 190 -13.60 -1.87 -14.53
N LYS A 191 -12.66 -2.71 -14.97
CA LYS A 191 -11.39 -2.25 -15.54
C LYS A 191 -11.59 -1.33 -16.74
N ARG A 192 -12.50 -1.69 -17.65
CA ARG A 192 -12.83 -0.85 -18.81
C ARG A 192 -13.39 0.51 -18.40
N TYR A 193 -14.27 0.53 -17.41
CA TYR A 193 -14.88 1.77 -16.91
C TYR A 193 -13.89 2.72 -16.26
N LEU A 194 -12.98 2.21 -15.42
CA LEU A 194 -11.89 3.03 -14.88
C LEU A 194 -10.99 3.59 -15.98
N GLY A 195 -10.68 2.78 -17.01
CA GLY A 195 -9.94 3.24 -18.18
C GLY A 195 -10.62 4.39 -18.93
N ILE A 196 -11.96 4.34 -19.09
CA ILE A 196 -12.73 5.42 -19.71
C ILE A 196 -12.73 6.68 -18.84
N LEU A 197 -12.88 6.51 -17.52
CA LEU A 197 -12.84 7.62 -16.56
C LEU A 197 -11.43 8.24 -16.43
N GLY A 198 -10.41 7.66 -17.04
CA GLY A 198 -9.02 8.11 -16.87
C GLY A 198 -8.48 7.82 -15.47
N LEU A 199 -9.12 6.92 -14.72
CA LEU A 199 -8.68 6.46 -13.40
C LEU A 199 -7.60 5.39 -13.56
N THR A 200 -6.50 5.77 -14.21
CA THR A 200 -5.32 4.94 -14.38
C THR A 200 -4.33 5.20 -13.25
N TYR A 201 -3.35 4.31 -13.10
CA TYR A 201 -2.28 4.46 -12.11
C TYR A 201 -1.54 5.80 -12.27
N ASP A 202 -1.19 6.19 -13.50
CA ASP A 202 -0.48 7.44 -13.77
C ASP A 202 -1.29 8.69 -13.40
N GLN A 203 -2.62 8.60 -13.36
CA GLN A 203 -3.51 9.73 -13.10
C GLN A 203 -3.98 9.81 -11.64
N THR A 204 -4.10 8.66 -10.98
CA THR A 204 -4.69 8.57 -9.63
C THR A 204 -3.69 8.14 -8.57
N GLY A 205 -2.52 7.63 -8.99
CA GLY A 205 -1.59 6.93 -8.12
C GLY A 205 -2.12 5.59 -7.60
N GLN A 206 -3.29 5.12 -8.07
CA GLN A 206 -3.90 3.87 -7.65
C GLN A 206 -3.96 2.84 -8.77
N THR A 207 -3.57 1.60 -8.48
CA THR A 207 -3.69 0.50 -9.45
C THR A 207 -5.11 -0.04 -9.50
N PHE A 208 -5.46 -0.75 -10.58
CA PHE A 208 -6.73 -1.47 -10.64
C PHE A 208 -6.87 -2.51 -9.53
N ALA A 209 -5.76 -3.16 -9.15
CA ALA A 209 -5.76 -4.12 -8.05
C ALA A 209 -6.07 -3.42 -6.72
N GLU A 210 -5.48 -2.25 -6.45
CA GLU A 210 -5.78 -1.47 -5.24
C GLU A 210 -7.25 -1.07 -5.21
N PHE A 211 -7.78 -0.64 -6.36
CA PHE A 211 -9.19 -0.32 -6.50
C PHE A 211 -10.09 -1.52 -6.19
N GLN A 212 -9.68 -2.77 -6.48
CA GLN A 212 -10.49 -3.96 -6.23
C GLN A 212 -10.29 -4.56 -4.81
N ASN A 213 -9.10 -4.48 -4.24
CA ASN A 213 -8.68 -5.34 -3.12
C ASN A 213 -8.58 -4.62 -1.77
N VAL A 214 -9.36 -3.56 -1.54
CA VAL A 214 -9.32 -2.77 -0.29
C VAL A 214 -9.62 -3.62 0.97
N ASP A 215 -10.34 -4.74 0.82
CA ASP A 215 -10.78 -5.61 1.93
C ASP A 215 -10.56 -7.10 1.63
N ASP A 216 -9.47 -7.43 0.93
CA ASP A 216 -9.17 -8.81 0.54
C ASP A 216 -8.81 -9.67 1.78
N PRO A 217 -9.62 -10.69 2.14
CA PRO A 217 -9.37 -11.50 3.33
C PRO A 217 -8.05 -12.29 3.27
N GLU A 218 -7.50 -12.50 2.07
CA GLU A 218 -6.21 -13.16 1.89
C GLU A 218 -5.02 -12.22 2.20
N GLU A 219 -5.21 -10.90 2.30
CA GLU A 219 -4.15 -9.94 2.66
C GLU A 219 -3.51 -10.32 3.99
N ARG A 220 -4.33 -10.65 4.98
CA ARG A 220 -3.87 -11.10 6.29
C ARG A 220 -3.03 -12.37 6.19
N GLN A 221 -3.46 -13.34 5.38
CA GLN A 221 -2.75 -14.60 5.23
C GLN A 221 -1.36 -14.39 4.62
N GLU A 222 -1.24 -13.46 3.67
CA GLU A 222 0.05 -13.09 3.09
C GLU A 222 0.97 -12.47 4.14
N ILE A 223 0.45 -11.53 4.93
CA ILE A 223 1.22 -10.88 6.01
C ILE A 223 1.64 -11.90 7.07
N TYR A 224 0.78 -12.86 7.41
CA TYR A 224 1.05 -13.88 8.43
C TYR A 224 2.25 -14.78 8.07
N LYS A 225 2.62 -14.91 6.80
CA LYS A 225 3.84 -15.63 6.37
C LYS A 225 5.11 -15.01 6.97
N PHE A 226 5.09 -13.71 7.25
CA PHE A 226 6.23 -12.95 7.78
C PHE A 226 6.20 -12.78 9.31
N MET A 227 5.35 -13.51 10.03
CA MET A 227 5.30 -13.43 11.51
C MET A 227 6.63 -13.78 12.18
N GLY A 228 7.40 -14.70 11.61
CA GLY A 228 8.75 -15.03 12.08
C GLY A 228 9.66 -13.81 12.07
N VAL A 229 9.69 -13.09 10.94
CA VAL A 229 10.42 -11.83 10.77
C VAL A 229 9.92 -10.76 11.75
N LEU A 230 8.60 -10.57 11.85
CA LEU A 230 8.03 -9.53 12.71
C LEU A 230 8.38 -9.74 14.19
N ARG A 231 8.41 -10.99 14.68
CA ARG A 231 8.88 -11.32 16.04
C ARG A 231 10.37 -11.01 16.24
N ARG A 232 11.20 -11.23 15.22
CA ARG A 232 12.63 -10.91 15.29
C ARG A 232 12.88 -9.41 15.35
N LEU A 233 12.06 -8.60 14.65
CA LEU A 233 12.21 -7.14 14.60
C LEU A 233 11.91 -6.43 15.93
N ALA A 234 11.33 -7.12 16.90
CA ALA A 234 11.08 -6.61 18.23
C ALA A 234 12.40 -6.46 19.04
N LYS A 235 13.35 -7.37 18.84
CA LYS A 235 14.57 -7.56 19.67
C LYS A 235 15.70 -6.54 19.46
N ILE A 236 15.47 -5.42 18.74
CA ILE A 236 16.51 -4.42 18.39
C ILE A 236 16.05 -3.01 18.69
#